data_AF-A0A524E1N2-F1
#
_entry.id   AF-A0A524E1N2-F1
#
_cell.length_a   1.000
_cell.length_b   1.000
_cell.length_c   1.000
_cell.angle_alpha   90.00
_cell.angle_beta   90.00
_cell.angle_gamma   90.00
#
_symmetry.space_group_name_H-M   'P 1'
#
loop_
_entity.id
_entity.type
_entity.pdbx_description
1 polymer ?
#
loop_
_entity_poly.entity_id
_entity_poly.type
_entity_poly.pdbx_seq_one_letter_code
_entity_poly.pdbx_strand_id
1 'polypeptide(L)'
;MEHLEKASKEIHEAIFTNKKEFEIDGNTLKVKKLSSGLRYVDHAGYRFLEQNRRKKSKWAEKAREGHEITWILKGRKYIGQVFDGEFRKF
;
A
#
# COMPACT_ATOMS: atom_id res chain seq x y z
N MET A 1 0.02 -10.58 -14.39
CA MET A 1 1.08 -10.19 -13.44
C MET A 1 1.30 -8.68 -13.50
N GLU A 2 1.35 -8.13 -14.72
CA GLU A 2 1.32 -6.70 -15.05
C GLU A 2 0.19 -5.91 -14.38
N HIS A 3 -1.03 -6.46 -14.34
CA HIS A 3 -2.16 -5.82 -13.63
C HIS A 3 -1.92 -5.59 -12.14
N LEU A 4 -1.27 -6.54 -11.44
CA LEU A 4 -1.00 -6.37 -10.01
C LEU A 4 0.05 -5.28 -9.79
N GLU A 5 1.11 -5.24 -10.60
CA GLU A 5 2.13 -4.20 -10.51
C GLU A 5 1.55 -2.80 -10.74
N LYS A 6 0.81 -2.62 -11.86
CA LYS A 6 0.15 -1.35 -12.19
C LYS A 6 -0.76 -0.90 -11.05
N ALA A 7 -1.64 -1.79 -10.59
CA ALA A 7 -2.55 -1.47 -9.49
C ALA A 7 -1.81 -1.15 -8.19
N SER A 8 -0.73 -1.87 -7.88
CA SER A 8 0.07 -1.61 -6.69
C SER A 8 0.65 -0.20 -6.69
N LYS A 9 1.15 0.27 -7.85
CA LYS A 9 1.73 1.60 -8.00
C LYS A 9 0.69 2.71 -7.87
N GLU A 10 -0.46 2.58 -8.55
CA GLU A 10 -1.55 3.57 -8.47
C GLU A 10 -2.14 3.66 -7.05
N ILE A 11 -2.35 2.51 -6.39
CA ILE A 11 -2.85 2.46 -5.02
C ILE A 11 -1.82 3.04 -4.04
N HIS A 12 -0.53 2.78 -4.26
CA HIS A 12 0.55 3.38 -3.47
C HIS A 12 0.53 4.91 -3.57
N GLU A 13 0.47 5.46 -4.78
CA GLU A 13 0.35 6.91 -4.98
C GLU A 13 -0.88 7.46 -4.27
N ALA A 14 -2.05 6.81 -4.39
CA ALA A 14 -3.28 7.26 -3.73
C ALA A 14 -3.17 7.28 -2.20
N ILE A 15 -2.52 6.26 -1.61
CA ILE A 15 -2.23 6.20 -0.18
C ILE A 15 -1.41 7.42 0.23
N PHE A 16 -0.30 7.70 -0.44
CA PHE A 16 0.67 8.71 0.01
C PHE A 16 0.32 10.15 -0.38
N THR A 17 -0.42 10.36 -1.47
CA THR A 17 -1.02 11.65 -1.84
C THR A 17 -2.29 11.99 -1.06
N ASN A 18 -2.71 11.12 -0.12
CA ASN A 18 -3.86 11.32 0.76
C ASN A 18 -5.19 11.53 0.00
N LYS A 19 -5.33 10.88 -1.17
CA LYS A 19 -6.60 10.83 -1.92
C LYS A 19 -7.66 10.13 -1.05
N LYS A 20 -8.86 10.68 -0.98
CA LYS A 20 -10.00 10.03 -0.30
C LYS A 20 -10.54 8.85 -1.12
N GLU A 21 -10.59 9.05 -2.43
CA GLU A 21 -11.05 8.11 -3.43
C GLU A 21 -10.30 8.31 -4.74
N PHE A 22 -10.28 7.27 -5.57
CA PHE A 22 -9.62 7.25 -6.88
C PHE A 22 -10.21 6.10 -7.71
N GLU A 23 -10.04 6.15 -9.04
CA GLU A 23 -10.51 5.11 -9.94
C GLU A 23 -9.36 4.21 -10.39
N ILE A 24 -9.62 2.91 -10.45
CA ILE A 24 -8.73 1.92 -11.08
C ILE A 24 -9.57 0.85 -11.76
N ASP A 25 -9.21 0.50 -13.00
CA ASP A 25 -9.92 -0.51 -13.80
C ASP A 25 -11.45 -0.31 -13.82
N GLY A 26 -11.91 0.95 -13.90
CA GLY A 26 -13.33 1.32 -13.88
C GLY A 26 -14.03 1.18 -12.51
N ASN A 27 -13.29 0.90 -11.44
CA ASN A 27 -13.81 0.81 -10.08
C ASN A 27 -13.36 2.01 -9.24
N THR A 28 -14.30 2.68 -8.59
CA THR A 28 -13.98 3.70 -7.57
C THR A 28 -13.56 3.03 -6.26
N LEU A 29 -12.31 3.24 -5.86
CA LEU A 29 -11.74 2.77 -4.60
C LEU A 29 -11.64 3.91 -3.59
N LYS A 30 -11.68 3.56 -2.30
CA LYS A 30 -11.51 4.50 -1.18
C LYS A 30 -10.27 4.15 -0.36
N VAL A 31 -9.49 5.17 -0.01
CA VAL A 31 -8.39 5.02 0.95
C VAL A 31 -8.99 5.03 2.35
N LYS A 32 -8.95 3.88 3.01
CA LYS A 32 -9.47 3.69 4.36
C LYS A 32 -8.36 3.90 5.39
N LYS A 33 -8.73 4.11 6.65
CA LYS A 33 -7.79 4.18 7.78
C LYS A 33 -8.12 3.11 8.81
N LEU A 34 -7.09 2.46 9.34
CA LEU A 34 -7.19 1.64 10.55
C LEU A 34 -7.31 2.55 11.78
N SER A 35 -7.73 2.00 12.93
CA SER A 35 -7.74 2.72 14.21
C SER A 35 -6.36 3.25 14.62
N SER A 36 -5.29 2.62 14.13
CA SER A 36 -3.91 3.08 14.31
C SER A 36 -3.52 4.27 13.41
N GLY A 37 -4.43 4.75 12.56
CA GLY A 37 -4.20 5.83 11.60
C GLY A 37 -3.54 5.41 10.28
N LEU A 38 -3.19 4.13 10.12
CA LEU A 38 -2.54 3.62 8.89
C LEU A 38 -3.55 3.54 7.75
N ARG A 39 -3.13 3.98 6.57
CA ARG A 39 -3.94 3.94 5.36
C ARG A 39 -3.89 2.57 4.71
N TYR A 40 -5.02 2.16 4.16
CA TYR A 40 -5.10 0.92 3.38
C TYR A 40 -6.18 0.97 2.31
N VAL A 41 -6.03 0.12 1.30
CA VAL A 41 -7.01 -0.12 0.24
C VAL A 41 -7.18 -1.63 0.07
N ASP A 42 -8.42 -2.08 -0.10
CA ASP A 42 -8.73 -3.46 -0.48
C ASP A 42 -9.15 -3.47 -1.95
N HIS A 43 -8.50 -4.28 -2.78
CA HIS A 43 -8.80 -4.40 -4.21
C HIS A 43 -8.38 -5.76 -4.77
N ALA A 44 -9.21 -6.36 -5.63
CA ALA A 44 -8.93 -7.63 -6.31
C ALA A 44 -8.50 -8.79 -5.38
N GLY A 45 -9.02 -8.83 -4.15
CA GLY A 45 -8.66 -9.86 -3.15
C GLY A 45 -7.33 -9.62 -2.42
N TYR A 46 -6.70 -8.46 -2.63
CA TYR A 46 -5.49 -8.03 -1.94
C TYR A 46 -5.77 -6.83 -1.03
N ARG A 47 -4.96 -6.71 0.03
CA ARG A 47 -4.88 -5.52 0.88
C ARG A 47 -3.55 -4.82 0.65
N PHE A 48 -3.63 -3.53 0.37
CA PHE A 48 -2.51 -2.61 0.24
C PHE A 48 -2.44 -1.79 1.52
N LEU A 49 -1.38 -1.94 2.32
CA LEU A 49 -1.30 -1.39 3.67
C LEU A 49 -0.03 -0.55 3.86
N GLU A 50 -0.21 0.69 4.32
CA GLU A 50 0.88 1.58 4.71
C GLU A 50 1.77 0.98 5.81
N GLN A 51 3.09 1.11 5.66
CA GLN A 51 4.04 0.71 6.70
C GLN A 51 3.84 1.50 7.99
N ASN A 52 3.72 0.78 9.10
CA ASN A 52 3.66 1.38 10.42
C ASN A 52 5.02 1.90 10.88
N ARG A 53 5.20 3.23 10.88
CA ARG A 53 6.39 3.94 11.38
C ARG A 53 6.70 3.70 12.87
N ARG A 54 5.74 3.23 13.66
CA ARG A 54 5.90 3.01 15.11
C ARG A 54 6.46 1.62 15.47
N LYS A 55 6.60 0.71 14.49
CA LYS A 55 7.14 -0.62 14.75
C LYS A 55 8.66 -0.57 14.93
N LYS A 56 9.19 -1.57 15.65
CA LYS A 56 10.64 -1.80 15.80
C LYS A 56 11.13 -2.70 14.66
N SER A 57 11.14 -2.20 13.43
CA SER A 57 11.65 -2.93 12.26
C SER A 57 12.47 -2.01 11.35
N LYS A 58 13.35 -2.61 10.54
CA LYS A 58 14.13 -1.90 9.51
C LYS A 58 13.22 -1.13 8.53
N TRP A 59 12.06 -1.69 8.19
CA TRP A 59 11.08 -1.01 7.32
C TRP A 59 10.41 0.17 8.01
N ALA A 60 10.14 0.09 9.32
CA ALA A 60 9.63 1.22 10.07
C ALA A 60 10.67 2.33 10.21
N GLU A 61 11.97 1.99 10.28
CA GLU A 61 13.07 2.95 10.21
C GLU A 61 13.08 3.69 8.87
N LYS A 62 13.02 2.96 7.76
CA LYS A 62 12.91 3.55 6.42
C LYS A 62 11.71 4.48 6.30
N ALA A 63 10.55 4.06 6.80
CA ALA A 63 9.37 4.93 6.80
C ALA A 63 9.53 6.15 7.72
N ARG A 64 10.34 6.08 8.79
CA ARG A 64 10.67 7.26 9.62
C ARG A 64 11.58 8.23 8.88
N GLU A 65 12.51 7.73 8.07
CA GLU A 65 13.42 8.51 7.21
C GLU A 65 12.71 9.21 6.04
N GLY A 66 11.45 8.86 5.76
CA GLY A 66 10.63 9.50 4.73
C GLY A 66 10.28 8.60 3.56
N HIS A 67 10.77 7.37 3.53
CA HIS A 67 10.43 6.41 2.47
C HIS A 67 8.95 5.98 2.55
N GLU A 68 8.34 5.83 1.40
CA GLU A 68 6.96 5.43 1.23
C GLU A 68 6.91 3.92 1.00
N ILE A 69 6.17 3.22 1.86
CA ILE A 69 6.13 1.75 1.82
C ILE A 69 4.68 1.28 1.94
N THR A 70 4.24 0.54 0.93
CA THR A 70 2.94 -0.15 0.90
C THR A 70 3.16 -1.64 0.82
N TRP A 71 2.65 -2.38 1.81
CA TRP A 71 2.65 -3.84 1.79
C TRP A 71 1.47 -4.38 1.01
N ILE A 72 1.68 -5.49 0.29
CA ILE A 72 0.64 -6.18 -0.45
C ILE A 72 0.38 -7.53 0.21
N LEU A 73 -0.84 -7.70 0.72
CA LEU A 73 -1.26 -8.89 1.45
C LEU A 73 -2.34 -9.64 0.66
N LYS A 74 -2.24 -10.97 0.60
CA LYS A 74 -3.33 -11.88 0.19
C LYS A 74 -3.78 -12.65 1.43
N GLY A 75 -4.89 -12.25 2.03
CA GLY A 75 -5.28 -12.73 3.36
C GLY A 75 -4.23 -12.36 4.41
N ARG A 76 -3.58 -13.37 5.02
CA ARG A 76 -2.52 -13.18 6.03
C ARG A 76 -1.09 -13.22 5.47
N LYS A 77 -0.93 -13.48 4.16
CA LYS A 77 0.38 -13.65 3.54
C LYS A 77 0.84 -12.35 2.88
N TYR A 78 2.07 -11.93 3.18
CA TYR A 78 2.75 -10.88 2.43
C TYR A 78 3.23 -11.46 1.10
N ILE A 79 2.83 -10.86 -0.01
CA ILE A 79 3.18 -11.31 -1.36
C ILE A 79 4.09 -10.32 -2.11
N GLY A 80 4.29 -9.14 -1.54
CA GLY A 80 5.09 -8.09 -2.13
C GLY A 80 4.93 -6.76 -1.42
N GLN A 81 5.56 -5.75 -1.98
CA GLN A 81 5.52 -4.37 -1.51
C GLN A 81 5.70 -3.40 -2.67
N VAL A 82 5.33 -2.15 -2.44
CA VAL A 82 5.80 -0.99 -3.21
C VAL A 82 6.67 -0.16 -2.27
N PHE A 83 7.90 0.14 -2.70
CA PHE A 83 8.87 0.96 -1.98
C PHE A 83 9.24 2.15 -2.86
N ASP A 84 8.87 3.36 -2.46
CA ASP A 84 9.06 4.60 -3.25
C ASP A 84 8.60 4.44 -4.72
N GLY A 85 7.39 3.92 -4.93
CA GLY A 85 6.83 3.64 -6.26
C GLY A 85 7.38 2.38 -6.96
N GLU A 86 8.42 1.73 -6.45
CA GLU A 86 8.96 0.50 -7.02
C GLU A 86 8.24 -0.75 -6.49
N PHE A 87 7.60 -1.50 -7.38
CA PHE A 87 6.95 -2.77 -7.05
C PHE A 87 7.97 -3.90 -6.91
N ARG A 88 7.84 -4.70 -5.85
CA ARG A 88 8.64 -5.91 -5.61
C ARG A 88 7.74 -7.02 -5.11
N LYS A 89 7.84 -8.20 -5.74
CA LYS A 89 7.13 -9.42 -5.35
C LYS A 89 8.03 -10.31 -4.48
N PHE A 90 7.42 -11.10 -3.59
CA PHE A 90 8.09 -12.13 -2.79
C PHE A 90 7.84 -13.54 -3.33
#